data_AF-A0A5B7C0Y3-F1
#
_entry.id   AF-A0A5B7C0Y3-F1
#
_cell.length_a   1.000
_cell.length_b   1.000
_cell.length_c   1.000
_cell.angle_alpha   90.00
_cell.angle_beta   90.00
_cell.angle_gamma   90.00
#
_symmetry.space_group_name_H-M   'P 1'
#
loop_
_entity.id
_entity.type
_entity.pdbx_description
1 polymer ?
#
loop_
_entity_poly.entity_id
_entity_poly.type
_entity_poly.pdbx_seq_one_letter_code
_entity_poly.pdbx_strand_id
1 'polypeptide(L)'
;VFPIDYEAEVSQRLVDASHANDLKSALECIGDPFVDVNFIGTVCLKARKTEVVFHDESANEVRVEFEEFKTEVTALFLAAHAGNVKLVRKLLSLGANVNQKLFRGYATTAAVREGHIEILEILVNGGAAQPACEEALL
;
A
#
# COMPACT_ATOMS: atom_id res chain seq x y z
N VAL A 1 33.08 8.95 -3.16
CA VAL A 1 31.85 9.14 -2.37
C VAL A 1 30.71 8.98 -3.35
N PHE A 2 29.97 7.87 -3.28
CA PHE A 2 28.77 7.69 -4.12
C PHE A 2 27.81 8.84 -3.81
N PRO A 3 27.24 9.54 -4.80
CA PRO A 3 26.16 10.46 -4.51
C PRO A 3 25.02 9.60 -3.98
N ILE A 4 24.74 9.73 -2.68
CA ILE A 4 23.49 9.24 -2.11
C ILE A 4 22.43 10.07 -2.82
N ASP A 5 21.57 9.39 -3.58
CA ASP A 5 20.39 10.00 -4.15
C ASP A 5 19.44 10.31 -2.98
N TYR A 6 19.64 11.47 -2.36
CA TYR A 6 18.93 11.90 -1.17
C TYR A 6 17.41 11.90 -1.39
N GLU A 7 16.97 12.25 -2.61
CA GLU A 7 15.59 12.20 -3.05
C GLU A 7 15.04 10.77 -2.98
N ALA A 8 15.76 9.80 -3.55
CA ALA A 8 15.35 8.39 -3.45
C ALA A 8 15.37 7.88 -2.01
N GLU A 9 16.34 8.28 -1.18
CA GLU A 9 16.43 7.86 0.21
C GLU A 9 15.26 8.40 1.05
N VAL A 10 14.96 9.69 0.97
CA VAL A 10 13.84 10.29 1.73
C VAL A 10 12.49 9.75 1.25
N SER A 11 12.35 9.49 -0.05
CA SER A 11 11.13 8.94 -0.62
C SER A 11 10.92 7.47 -0.24
N GLN A 12 11.99 6.66 -0.19
CA GLN A 12 11.92 5.29 0.35
C GLN A 12 11.57 5.31 1.85
N ARG A 13 12.09 6.25 2.65
CA ARG A 13 11.69 6.39 4.06
C ARG A 13 10.20 6.69 4.23
N LEU A 14 9.61 7.49 3.34
CA LEU A 14 8.16 7.72 3.33
C LEU A 14 7.40 6.41 3.07
N VAL A 15 7.86 5.59 2.12
CA VAL A 15 7.28 4.27 1.82
C VAL A 15 7.40 3.35 3.05
N ASP A 16 8.57 3.29 3.68
CA ASP A 16 8.81 2.45 4.86
C ASP A 16 7.96 2.87 6.07
N ALA A 17 7.83 4.19 6.32
CA ALA A 17 6.96 4.73 7.36
C ALA A 17 5.48 4.42 7.08
N SER A 18 5.06 4.50 5.81
CA SER A 18 3.71 4.14 5.39
C SER A 18 3.45 2.64 5.59
N HIS A 19 4.44 1.79 5.32
CA HIS A 19 4.38 0.34 5.51
C HIS A 19 4.28 -0.04 6.98
N ALA A 20 5.02 0.66 7.86
CA ALA A 20 4.93 0.50 9.30
C ALA A 20 3.64 1.11 9.92
N ASN A 21 2.80 1.76 9.11
CA ASN A 21 1.65 2.57 9.54
C ASN A 21 2.02 3.64 10.59
N ASP A 22 3.24 4.19 10.51
CA ASP A 22 3.70 5.27 11.36
C ASP A 22 3.35 6.62 10.71
N LEU A 23 2.18 7.13 11.06
CA LEU A 23 1.70 8.42 10.56
C LEU A 23 2.67 9.57 10.90
N LYS A 24 3.33 9.53 12.07
CA LYS A 24 4.21 10.63 12.49
C LYS A 24 5.44 10.69 11.59
N SER A 25 6.13 9.57 11.44
CA SER A 25 7.32 9.47 10.58
C SER A 25 6.98 9.75 9.11
N ALA A 26 5.82 9.30 8.63
CA ALA A 26 5.38 9.61 7.26
C ALA A 26 5.15 11.11 7.05
N LEU A 27 4.53 11.80 8.03
CA LEU A 27 4.33 13.26 7.96
C LEU A 27 5.64 14.04 8.09
N GLU A 28 6.62 13.54 8.83
CA GLU A 28 7.97 14.11 8.89
C GLU A 28 8.67 14.01 7.54
N CYS A 29 8.61 12.84 6.87
CA CYS A 29 9.18 12.66 5.52
C CYS A 29 8.51 13.57 4.49
N ILE A 30 7.18 13.73 4.57
CA ILE A 30 6.40 14.64 3.72
C ILE A 30 6.84 16.11 3.88
N GLY A 31 7.42 16.48 5.02
CA GLY A 31 7.95 17.83 5.25
C GLY A 31 9.24 18.12 4.49
N ASP A 32 9.89 17.10 3.92
CA ASP A 32 11.13 17.26 3.16
C ASP A 32 10.84 17.77 1.74
N PRO A 33 11.47 18.86 1.27
CA PRO A 33 11.25 19.39 -0.09
C PRO A 33 11.62 18.44 -1.22
N PHE A 34 12.46 17.43 -0.96
CA PHE A 34 12.92 16.45 -1.94
C PHE A 34 12.14 15.15 -1.92
N VAL A 35 11.06 15.05 -1.12
CA VAL A 35 10.24 13.84 -1.09
C VAL A 35 9.38 13.73 -2.34
N ASP A 36 9.51 12.62 -3.06
CA ASP A 36 8.58 12.24 -4.11
C ASP A 36 7.45 11.39 -3.51
N VAL A 37 6.26 11.99 -3.42
CA VAL A 37 5.05 11.31 -2.92
C VAL A 37 4.55 10.19 -3.83
N ASN A 38 5.03 10.13 -5.08
CA ASN A 38 4.73 9.11 -6.08
C ASN A 38 5.82 8.04 -6.19
N PHE A 39 6.87 8.13 -5.38
CA PHE A 39 7.98 7.20 -5.41
C PHE A 39 7.51 5.76 -5.25
N ILE A 40 8.03 4.90 -6.13
CA ILE A 40 7.78 3.46 -6.12
C ILE A 40 8.92 2.81 -5.35
N GLY A 41 8.65 2.48 -4.09
CA GLY A 41 9.58 1.79 -3.21
C GLY A 41 9.32 0.29 -3.14
N THR A 42 10.28 -0.47 -2.62
CA THR A 42 10.11 -1.91 -2.38
C THR A 42 9.90 -2.19 -0.90
N VAL A 43 8.88 -2.98 -0.56
CA VAL A 43 8.65 -3.46 0.81
C VAL A 43 8.41 -4.98 0.84
N CYS A 44 8.62 -5.60 2.00
CA CYS A 44 8.23 -6.99 2.23
C CYS A 44 6.81 -7.06 2.79
N LEU A 45 5.87 -7.60 2.02
CA LEU A 45 4.50 -7.83 2.50
C LEU A 45 4.32 -9.29 2.90
N LYS A 46 3.52 -9.50 3.95
CA LYS A 46 3.06 -10.83 4.37
C LYS A 46 1.78 -11.16 3.61
N ALA A 47 1.82 -12.21 2.79
CA ALA A 47 0.62 -12.79 2.20
C ALA A 47 0.13 -13.94 3.08
N ARG A 48 -1.17 -13.93 3.41
CA ARG A 48 -1.81 -15.08 4.07
C ARG A 48 -2.01 -16.19 3.04
N LYS A 49 -1.45 -17.36 3.31
CA LYS A 49 -1.68 -18.59 2.57
C LYS A 49 -2.48 -19.55 3.45
N THR A 50 -3.62 -20.01 2.96
CA THR A 50 -4.45 -20.98 3.68
C THR A 50 -4.39 -22.31 2.94
N GLU A 51 -3.87 -23.33 3.61
CA GLU A 51 -3.81 -24.70 3.10
C GLU A 51 -4.73 -25.59 3.92
N VAL A 52 -5.51 -26.43 3.25
CA VAL A 52 -6.32 -27.46 3.89
C VAL A 52 -5.50 -28.75 3.86
N VAL A 53 -5.10 -29.21 5.03
CA VAL A 53 -4.44 -30.50 5.18
C VAL A 53 -5.52 -31.56 5.36
N PHE A 54 -5.57 -32.49 4.42
CA PHE A 54 -6.48 -33.63 4.47
C PHE A 54 -5.86 -34.76 5.28
N HIS A 55 -6.65 -35.37 6.16
CA HIS A 55 -6.25 -36.55 6.93
C HIS A 55 -7.26 -37.67 6.69
N ASP A 56 -6.78 -38.90 6.47
CA ASP A 56 -7.66 -40.05 6.11
C ASP A 56 -8.60 -40.49 7.25
N GLU A 57 -8.18 -40.33 8.51
CA GLU A 57 -8.93 -40.83 9.69
C GLU A 57 -9.23 -39.74 10.75
N SER A 58 -8.93 -38.47 10.45
CA SER A 58 -9.09 -37.32 11.36
C SER A 58 -9.76 -36.14 10.67
N ALA A 59 -10.23 -35.16 11.45
CA ALA A 59 -10.74 -33.91 10.88
C ALA A 59 -9.64 -33.19 10.07
N ASN A 60 -10.00 -32.65 8.91
CA ASN A 60 -9.10 -31.84 8.09
C ASN A 60 -8.65 -30.60 8.87
N GLU A 61 -7.39 -30.24 8.77
CA GLU A 61 -6.81 -29.08 9.44
C GLU A 61 -6.66 -27.93 8.46
N VAL A 62 -7.11 -26.73 8.84
CA VAL A 62 -6.83 -25.50 8.08
C VAL A 62 -5.56 -24.88 8.64
N ARG A 63 -4.45 -25.01 7.91
CA ARG A 63 -3.19 -24.34 8.24
C ARG A 63 -3.16 -22.97 7.58
N VAL A 64 -2.80 -21.96 8.36
CA VAL A 64 -2.58 -20.59 7.89
C VAL A 64 -1.09 -20.33 7.98
N GLU A 65 -0.43 -20.23 6.84
CA GLU A 65 0.97 -19.87 6.73
C GLU A 65 1.10 -18.44 6.18
N PHE A 66 2.17 -17.74 6.55
CA PHE A 66 2.46 -16.40 6.06
C PHE A 66 3.73 -16.46 5.21
N GLU A 67 3.60 -16.15 3.93
CA GLU A 67 4.74 -16.03 3.03
C GLU A 67 5.13 -14.56 2.92
N GLU A 68 6.39 -14.25 3.22
CA GLU A 68 6.99 -12.93 2.99
C GLU A 68 7.51 -12.86 1.57
N PHE A 69 7.09 -11.84 0.82
CA PHE A 69 7.59 -11.59 -0.53
C PHE A 69 7.77 -10.09 -0.76
N LYS A 70 8.70 -9.74 -1.64
CA LYS A 70 9.01 -8.35 -1.98
C LYS A 70 8.08 -7.86 -3.09
N THR A 71 7.56 -6.64 -2.94
CA THR A 71 6.75 -5.99 -3.96
C THR A 71 7.03 -4.50 -4.02
N GLU A 72 6.82 -3.95 -5.20
CA GLU A 72 6.79 -2.52 -5.43
C GLU A 72 5.47 -1.93 -4.95
N VAL A 73 5.55 -0.79 -4.26
CA VAL A 73 4.41 -0.07 -3.68
C VAL A 73 4.67 1.43 -3.66
N THR A 74 3.60 2.21 -3.59
CA THR A 74 3.66 3.65 -3.27
C THR A 74 3.16 3.89 -1.85
N ALA A 75 3.51 5.06 -1.29
CA ALA A 75 2.98 5.50 -0.01
C ALA A 75 1.44 5.52 0.01
N LEU A 76 0.80 5.91 -1.11
CA LEU A 76 -0.66 5.94 -1.23
C LEU A 76 -1.27 4.53 -1.19
N PHE A 77 -0.65 3.56 -1.88
CA PHE A 77 -1.10 2.17 -1.83
C PHE A 77 -1.05 1.62 -0.40
N LEU A 78 0.06 1.86 0.32
CA LEU A 78 0.25 1.39 1.69
C LEU A 78 -0.71 2.08 2.67
N ALA A 79 -0.92 3.40 2.53
CA ALA A 79 -1.89 4.13 3.33
C ALA A 79 -3.32 3.61 3.14
N ALA A 80 -3.68 3.26 1.89
CA ALA A 80 -4.97 2.67 1.56
C ALA A 80 -5.10 1.24 2.11
N HIS A 81 -4.04 0.42 2.02
CA HIS A 81 -4.00 -0.92 2.59
C HIS A 81 -4.08 -0.92 4.13
N ALA A 82 -3.44 0.04 4.80
CA ALA A 82 -3.41 0.14 6.25
C ALA A 82 -4.66 0.80 6.87
N GLY A 83 -5.59 1.30 6.06
CA GLY A 83 -6.76 2.02 6.57
C GLY A 83 -6.47 3.43 7.09
N ASN A 84 -5.33 4.02 6.70
CA ASN A 84 -4.89 5.31 7.24
C ASN A 84 -5.48 6.49 6.45
N VAL A 85 -6.74 6.82 6.75
CA VAL A 85 -7.50 7.92 6.12
C VAL A 85 -6.74 9.25 6.15
N LYS A 86 -6.08 9.57 7.27
CA LYS A 86 -5.33 10.84 7.44
C LYS A 86 -4.17 10.91 6.46
N LEU A 87 -3.39 9.83 6.34
CA LEU A 87 -2.26 9.77 5.43
C LEU A 87 -2.74 9.80 3.97
N VAL A 88 -3.80 9.06 3.62
CA VAL A 88 -4.40 9.10 2.27
C VAL A 88 -4.76 10.52 1.86
N ARG A 89 -5.52 11.26 2.68
CA ARG A 89 -5.91 12.65 2.38
C ARG A 89 -4.68 13.55 2.22
N LYS A 90 -3.67 13.38 3.06
CA LYS A 90 -2.45 14.17 2.99
C LYS A 90 -1.67 13.89 1.70
N LEU A 91 -1.47 12.63 1.35
CA LEU A 91 -0.77 12.24 0.11
C LEU A 91 -1.50 12.77 -1.14
N LEU A 92 -2.83 12.62 -1.19
CA LEU A 92 -3.62 13.17 -2.30
C LEU A 92 -3.54 14.70 -2.37
N SER A 93 -3.52 15.41 -1.24
CA SER A 93 -3.34 16.87 -1.22
C SER A 93 -1.99 17.34 -1.76
N LEU A 94 -1.00 16.44 -1.82
CA LEU A 94 0.34 16.67 -2.35
C LEU A 94 0.50 16.19 -3.79
N GLY A 95 -0.57 15.72 -4.42
CA GLY A 95 -0.52 15.24 -5.81
C GLY A 95 -0.10 13.78 -5.97
N ALA A 96 -0.34 12.93 -4.96
CA ALA A 96 -0.20 11.50 -5.13
C ALA A 96 -1.12 10.97 -6.24
N ASN A 97 -0.56 10.15 -7.13
CA ASN A 97 -1.21 9.59 -8.29
C ASN A 97 -2.14 8.44 -7.87
N VAL A 98 -3.43 8.73 -7.79
CA VAL A 98 -4.48 7.75 -7.47
C VAL A 98 -4.54 6.59 -8.48
N ASN A 99 -4.10 6.82 -9.72
CA ASN A 99 -4.16 5.86 -10.82
C ASN A 99 -2.82 5.14 -11.04
N GLN A 100 -1.89 5.20 -10.09
CA GLN A 100 -0.65 4.44 -10.16
C GLN A 100 -0.96 2.94 -10.05
N LYS A 101 -0.80 2.21 -11.16
CA LYS A 101 -0.94 0.75 -11.19
C LYS A 101 0.37 0.10 -10.72
N LEU A 102 0.26 -0.80 -9.75
CA LEU A 102 1.34 -1.63 -9.24
C LEU A 102 1.04 -3.10 -9.50
N PHE A 103 1.99 -3.98 -9.18
CA PHE A 103 1.79 -5.43 -9.30
C PHE A 103 0.56 -5.94 -8.53
N ARG A 104 0.26 -5.32 -7.37
CA ARG A 104 -0.91 -5.66 -6.54
C ARG A 104 -2.19 -4.89 -6.91
N GLY A 105 -2.18 -4.16 -8.02
CA GLY A 105 -3.27 -3.30 -8.48
C GLY A 105 -3.10 -1.85 -8.05
N TYR A 106 -4.21 -1.18 -7.81
CA TYR A 106 -4.26 0.25 -7.49
C TYR A 106 -4.44 0.48 -5.99
N ALA A 107 -4.34 1.74 -5.55
CA ALA A 107 -4.73 2.13 -4.20
C ALA A 107 -6.22 1.77 -3.91
N THR A 108 -7.09 1.82 -4.92
CA THR A 108 -8.50 1.38 -4.82
C THR A 108 -8.61 -0.12 -4.55
N THR A 109 -7.81 -0.94 -5.24
CA THR A 109 -7.74 -2.39 -5.01
C THR A 109 -7.33 -2.70 -3.58
N ALA A 110 -6.34 -1.98 -3.03
CA ALA A 110 -5.95 -2.12 -1.63
C ALA A 110 -7.08 -1.76 -0.66
N ALA A 111 -7.76 -0.64 -0.89
CA ALA A 111 -8.87 -0.20 -0.05
C ALA A 111 -10.04 -1.20 -0.06
N VAL A 112 -10.41 -1.76 -1.21
CA VAL A 112 -11.52 -2.74 -1.30
C VAL A 112 -11.15 -4.06 -0.64
N ARG A 113 -9.94 -4.58 -0.91
CA ARG A 113 -9.48 -5.86 -0.34
C ARG A 113 -9.51 -5.88 1.19
N GLU A 114 -9.19 -4.74 1.81
CA GLU A 114 -9.20 -4.60 3.27
C GLU A 114 -10.53 -4.05 3.83
N GLY A 115 -11.51 -3.77 2.97
CA GLY A 115 -12.84 -3.29 3.36
C GLY A 115 -12.88 -1.82 3.82
N HIS A 116 -11.91 -1.00 3.43
CA HIS A 116 -11.81 0.41 3.78
C HIS A 116 -12.66 1.30 2.85
N ILE A 117 -13.99 1.24 3.03
CA ILE A 117 -14.96 1.96 2.19
C ILE A 117 -14.76 3.48 2.20
N GLU A 118 -14.48 4.08 3.37
CA GLU A 118 -14.22 5.53 3.46
C GLU A 118 -13.01 5.93 2.59
N ILE A 119 -11.96 5.10 2.55
CA ILE A 119 -10.79 5.37 1.71
C ILE A 119 -11.13 5.21 0.24
N LEU A 120 -11.91 4.19 -0.13
CA LEU A 120 -12.38 4.04 -1.50
C LEU A 120 -13.13 5.29 -1.98
N GLU A 121 -14.04 5.83 -1.17
CA GLU A 121 -14.77 7.06 -1.50
C GLU A 121 -13.81 8.24 -1.70
N ILE A 122 -12.79 8.38 -0.85
CA ILE A 122 -11.77 9.43 -1.00
C ILE A 122 -10.98 9.27 -2.30
N LEU A 123 -10.59 8.05 -2.66
CA LEU A 123 -9.83 7.77 -3.89
C LEU A 123 -10.68 8.02 -5.15
N VAL A 124 -11.96 7.61 -5.13
CA VAL A 124 -12.91 7.87 -6.22
C VAL A 124 -13.11 9.37 -6.41
N ASN A 125 -13.36 10.10 -5.31
CA ASN A 125 -13.44 11.57 -5.34
C ASN A 125 -12.11 12.23 -5.74
N GLY A 126 -10.99 11.56 -5.52
CA GLY A 126 -9.64 11.95 -5.92
C GLY A 126 -9.31 11.68 -7.39
N GLY A 127 -10.25 11.17 -8.19
CA GLY A 127 -10.06 10.94 -9.63
C GLY A 127 -9.58 9.54 -10.00
N ALA A 128 -9.92 8.52 -9.19
CA ALA A 128 -9.71 7.13 -9.58
C ALA A 128 -10.44 6.84 -10.91
N ALA A 129 -9.69 6.28 -11.87
CA ALA A 129 -10.20 5.97 -13.20
C ALA A 129 -11.05 4.70 -13.18
N GLN A 130 -11.92 4.56 -14.17
CA GLN A 130 -12.78 3.39 -14.33
C GLN A 130 -12.02 2.04 -14.23
N PRO A 131 -10.85 1.84 -14.88
CA PRO A 131 -10.11 0.58 -14.74
C PRO A 131 -9.63 0.30 -13.31
N ALA A 132 -9.31 1.35 -12.54
CA ALA A 132 -8.89 1.21 -11.16
C ALA A 132 -10.05 0.79 -10.24
N CYS A 133 -11.27 1.22 -10.55
CA CYS A 133 -12.48 0.80 -9.84
C CYS A 133 -12.91 -0.62 -10.24
N GLU A 134 -12.85 -0.97 -11.53
CA GLU A 134 -13.20 -2.31 -12.03
C GLU A 134 -12.28 -3.39 -11.44
N GLU A 135 -10.96 -3.15 -11.44
CA GLU A 135 -10.00 -4.10 -10.88
C GLU A 135 -10.11 -4.25 -9.36
N ALA A 136 -10.69 -3.26 -8.66
CA ALA A 136 -10.93 -3.36 -7.23
C ALA A 136 -12.10 -4.31 -6.87
N LEU A 137 -12.95 -4.67 -7.84
CA LEU A 137 -14.12 -5.55 -7.64
C LEU A 137 -13.87 -7.01 -8.05
N LEU A 138 -12.69 -7.31 -8.60
CA LEU A 138 -12.27 -8.66 -9.02
C LEU A 138 -11.54 -9.39 -7.88
#